data_AF-A0A359CXB4-F1
#
_entry.id   AF-A0A359CXB4-F1
#
_cell.length_a   1.000
_cell.length_b   1.000
_cell.length_c   1.000
_cell.angle_alpha   90.00
_cell.angle_beta   90.00
_cell.angle_gamma   90.00
#
_symmetry.space_group_name_H-M   'P 1'
#
loop_
_entity.id
_entity.type
_entity.pdbx_description
1 polymer ?
#
loop_
_entity_poly.entity_id
_entity_poly.type
_entity_poly.pdbx_seq_one_letter_code
_entity_poly.pdbx_strand_id
1 'polypeptide(L)'
;MKKVITIAILFFLTIAIKSVQAQNELLTASEVGDFSTIKKCIERGDDVNFFLYHPHSSADDHHSCNHSENRTALFWAVLRNDYEIAEYLLLNGADANLHIIHGTTVLHWAATKGNIQMIKLLLNYKANVNEKDDKGRTPLMLACFYNFSTDAADLLMLSGASSKEKDALGNDFEFYIQNSLKKNNQ
;
A
#
# COMPACT_ATOMS: atom_id res chain seq x y z
N MET A 1 -38.22 -34.79 9.99
CA MET A 1 -36.75 -34.77 10.13
C MET A 1 -36.04 -34.29 8.86
N LYS A 2 -36.22 -34.92 7.69
CA LYS A 2 -35.55 -34.51 6.44
C LYS A 2 -35.69 -33.01 6.09
N LYS A 3 -36.90 -32.44 6.22
CA LYS A 3 -37.16 -31.01 5.94
C LYS A 3 -36.42 -30.03 6.87
N VAL A 4 -36.23 -30.39 8.15
CA VAL A 4 -35.54 -29.55 9.13
C VAL A 4 -34.03 -29.55 8.87
N ILE A 5 -33.49 -30.71 8.47
CA ILE A 5 -32.09 -30.85 8.06
C ILE A 5 -31.80 -30.01 6.81
N THR A 6 -32.70 -30.01 5.82
CA THR A 6 -32.53 -29.18 4.60
C THR A 6 -32.52 -27.68 4.91
N ILE A 7 -33.36 -27.20 5.83
CA ILE A 7 -33.41 -25.78 6.21
C ILE A 7 -32.16 -25.37 7.01
N ALA A 8 -31.70 -26.20 7.93
CA ALA A 8 -30.46 -25.95 8.67
C ALA A 8 -29.25 -25.91 7.72
N ILE A 9 -29.17 -26.84 6.78
CA ILE A 9 -28.13 -26.85 5.75
C ILE A 9 -28.19 -25.58 4.89
N LEU A 10 -29.38 -25.14 4.44
CA LEU A 10 -29.52 -23.90 3.68
C LEU A 10 -29.13 -22.64 4.48
N PHE A 11 -29.37 -22.62 5.80
CA PHE A 11 -28.94 -21.54 6.71
C PHE A 11 -27.41 -21.52 6.88
N PHE A 12 -26.78 -22.68 7.08
CA PHE A 12 -25.32 -22.78 7.12
C PHE A 12 -24.69 -22.50 5.75
N LEU A 13 -25.31 -22.89 4.65
CA LEU A 13 -24.86 -22.58 3.28
C LEU A 13 -24.96 -21.08 2.98
N THR A 14 -25.99 -20.37 3.47
CA THR A 14 -26.10 -18.91 3.33
C THR A 14 -25.11 -18.16 4.23
N ILE A 15 -24.81 -18.67 5.43
CA ILE A 15 -23.71 -18.18 6.27
C ILE A 15 -22.36 -18.38 5.56
N ALA A 16 -22.17 -19.50 4.84
CA ALA A 16 -20.95 -19.76 4.06
C ALA A 16 -20.88 -18.96 2.73
N ILE A 17 -22.03 -18.66 2.10
CA ILE A 17 -22.08 -17.73 0.95
C ILE A 17 -21.80 -16.29 1.39
N LYS A 18 -22.19 -15.89 2.61
CA LYS A 18 -21.66 -14.68 3.30
C LYS A 18 -20.16 -14.80 3.61
N SER A 19 -19.69 -15.98 3.98
CA SER A 19 -18.26 -16.24 4.28
C SER A 19 -17.35 -16.19 3.04
N VAL A 20 -17.92 -16.08 1.84
CA VAL A 20 -17.24 -15.91 0.55
C VAL A 20 -17.78 -14.64 -0.17
N GLN A 21 -18.48 -13.74 0.54
CA GLN A 21 -18.97 -12.49 -0.03
C GLN A 21 -17.80 -11.52 -0.26
N ALA A 22 -17.07 -11.79 -1.33
CA ALA A 22 -16.46 -10.86 -2.27
C ALA A 22 -15.73 -9.67 -1.63
N GLN A 23 -14.47 -9.93 -1.23
CA GLN A 23 -13.40 -8.96 -0.94
C GLN A 23 -13.84 -7.82 0.00
N ASN A 24 -13.45 -7.86 1.29
CA ASN A 24 -13.75 -6.85 2.33
C ASN A 24 -14.29 -5.55 1.72
N GLU A 25 -15.57 -5.25 1.96
CA GLU A 25 -16.30 -4.10 1.39
C GLU A 25 -15.47 -2.80 1.45
N LEU A 26 -14.69 -2.62 2.52
CA LEU A 26 -13.74 -1.53 2.65
C LEU A 26 -12.63 -1.56 1.58
N LEU A 27 -12.01 -2.71 1.34
CA LEU A 27 -10.95 -2.88 0.34
C LEU A 27 -11.48 -2.75 -1.08
N THR A 28 -12.63 -3.33 -1.42
CA THR A 28 -13.24 -3.18 -2.75
C THR A 28 -13.66 -1.75 -3.02
N ALA A 29 -14.29 -1.09 -2.04
CA ALA A 29 -14.62 0.32 -2.13
C ALA A 29 -13.34 1.17 -2.27
N SER A 30 -12.26 0.85 -1.56
CA SER A 30 -10.97 1.55 -1.67
C SER A 30 -10.31 1.36 -3.05
N GLU A 31 -10.36 0.16 -3.62
CA GLU A 31 -9.83 -0.14 -4.96
C GLU A 31 -10.50 0.72 -6.04
N VAL A 32 -11.83 0.88 -5.97
CA VAL A 32 -12.58 1.68 -6.95
C VAL A 32 -12.71 3.17 -6.56
N GLY A 33 -12.36 3.54 -5.33
CA GLY A 33 -12.46 4.90 -4.79
C GLY A 33 -13.88 5.32 -4.38
N ASP A 34 -14.72 4.39 -3.94
CA ASP A 34 -16.06 4.69 -3.44
C ASP A 34 -16.00 5.22 -2.00
N PHE A 35 -15.83 6.53 -1.87
CA PHE A 35 -15.69 7.19 -0.57
C PHE A 35 -16.93 7.02 0.33
N SER A 36 -18.13 6.95 -0.24
CA SER A 36 -19.37 6.79 0.54
C SER A 36 -19.40 5.45 1.24
N THR A 37 -19.03 4.38 0.54
CA THR A 37 -18.96 3.03 1.10
C THR A 37 -17.81 2.90 2.10
N ILE A 38 -16.64 3.52 1.82
CA ILE A 38 -15.51 3.57 2.77
C ILE A 38 -15.95 4.20 4.10
N LYS A 39 -16.62 5.36 4.07
CA LYS A 39 -17.12 6.01 5.29
C LYS A 39 -18.04 5.09 6.09
N LYS A 40 -18.99 4.43 5.43
CA LYS A 40 -19.92 3.50 6.07
C LYS A 40 -19.20 2.32 6.72
N CYS A 41 -18.19 1.76 6.07
CA CYS A 41 -17.37 0.69 6.64
C CYS A 41 -16.65 1.14 7.92
N ILE A 42 -16.02 2.32 7.89
CA ILE A 42 -15.30 2.88 9.05
C ILE A 42 -16.27 3.23 10.19
N GLU A 43 -17.41 3.86 9.89
CA GLU A 43 -18.46 4.17 10.88
C GLU A 43 -19.09 2.91 11.51
N ARG A 44 -19.13 1.80 10.76
CA ARG A 44 -19.55 0.48 11.26
C ARG A 44 -18.51 -0.14 12.20
N GLY A 45 -17.29 0.38 12.23
CA GLY A 45 -16.17 -0.13 13.02
C GLY A 45 -15.39 -1.24 12.32
N ASP A 46 -15.44 -1.31 10.99
CA ASP A 46 -14.59 -2.23 10.22
C ASP A 46 -13.11 -1.87 10.45
N ASP A 47 -12.23 -2.88 10.50
CA ASP A 47 -10.78 -2.66 10.67
C ASP A 47 -10.19 -1.94 9.45
N VAL A 48 -9.78 -0.69 9.65
CA VAL A 48 -9.19 0.18 8.62
C VAL A 48 -7.85 -0.36 8.09
N ASN A 49 -7.14 -1.13 8.91
CA ASN A 49 -5.85 -1.72 8.58
C ASN A 49 -5.96 -3.14 8.02
N PHE A 50 -7.19 -3.63 7.81
CA PHE A 50 -7.41 -4.94 7.24
C PHE A 50 -6.70 -5.05 5.88
N PHE A 51 -6.04 -6.17 5.67
CA PHE A 51 -5.45 -6.56 4.40
C PHE A 51 -5.66 -8.05 4.15
N LEU A 52 -5.69 -8.43 2.88
CA LEU A 52 -5.72 -9.84 2.50
C LEU A 52 -4.28 -10.37 2.45
N TYR A 53 -3.92 -11.20 3.44
CA TYR A 53 -2.74 -12.05 3.33
C TYR A 53 -3.11 -13.29 2.50
N HIS A 54 -2.58 -13.39 1.29
CA HIS A 54 -2.59 -14.66 0.57
C HIS A 54 -1.22 -15.32 0.72
N PRO A 55 -1.10 -16.38 1.54
CA PRO A 55 0.18 -17.08 1.69
C PRO A 55 0.66 -17.56 0.33
N HIS A 56 1.90 -17.22 0.01
CA HIS A 56 2.58 -17.75 -1.17
C HIS A 56 2.50 -19.28 -1.18
N SER A 57 1.87 -19.81 -2.22
CA SER A 57 2.17 -21.14 -2.73
C SER A 57 3.64 -21.13 -3.17
N SER A 58 4.48 -21.89 -2.45
CA SER A 58 5.78 -22.46 -2.85
C SER A 58 6.78 -21.64 -3.70
N ALA A 59 8.05 -21.74 -3.31
CA ALA A 59 9.21 -20.97 -3.78
C ALA A 59 9.64 -21.13 -5.26
N ASP A 60 8.85 -21.68 -6.18
CA ASP A 60 9.37 -22.16 -7.48
C ASP A 60 8.72 -21.57 -8.76
N ASP A 61 7.67 -20.75 -8.68
CA ASP A 61 7.00 -20.27 -9.91
C ASP A 61 7.57 -18.95 -10.44
N HIS A 62 8.55 -19.08 -11.33
CA HIS A 62 9.28 -17.97 -11.93
C HIS A 62 8.50 -17.14 -12.97
N HIS A 63 7.24 -17.44 -13.31
CA HIS A 63 6.51 -16.76 -14.39
C HIS A 63 4.97 -16.72 -14.21
N SER A 64 4.46 -16.05 -13.17
CA SER A 64 3.08 -15.57 -13.20
C SER A 64 2.88 -14.32 -12.34
N CYS A 65 2.77 -13.18 -13.02
CA CYS A 65 2.37 -11.89 -12.48
C CYS A 65 0.88 -11.91 -12.10
N ASN A 66 0.54 -12.63 -11.03
CA ASN A 66 -0.76 -12.53 -10.36
C ASN A 66 -0.52 -12.79 -8.88
N HIS A 67 0.02 -11.79 -8.19
CA HIS A 67 0.25 -11.86 -6.77
C HIS A 67 -0.87 -11.09 -6.07
N SER A 68 -1.69 -11.86 -5.37
CA SER A 68 -2.74 -11.36 -4.50
C SER A 68 -2.06 -10.88 -3.22
N GLU A 69 -1.71 -9.59 -3.20
CA GLU A 69 -0.76 -9.06 -2.23
C GLU A 69 -1.44 -8.29 -1.10
N ASN A 70 -0.69 -8.13 0.00
CA ASN A 70 -1.03 -7.39 1.20
C ASN A 70 -1.37 -5.92 0.89
N ARG A 71 -2.62 -5.65 0.47
CA ARG A 71 -3.13 -4.33 0.08
C ARG A 71 -4.11 -3.84 1.14
N THR A 72 -3.80 -2.70 1.73
CA THR A 72 -4.66 -1.98 2.68
C THR A 72 -5.57 -0.99 1.96
N ALA A 73 -6.62 -0.50 2.64
CA ALA A 73 -7.45 0.58 2.14
C ALA A 73 -6.60 1.83 1.79
N LEU A 74 -5.65 2.16 2.68
CA LEU A 74 -4.74 3.29 2.49
C LEU A 74 -3.84 3.12 1.27
N PHE A 75 -3.36 1.91 0.99
CA PHE A 75 -2.58 1.64 -0.22
C PHE A 75 -3.35 1.99 -1.48
N TRP A 76 -4.62 1.59 -1.60
CA TRP A 76 -5.43 1.89 -2.77
C TRP A 76 -5.67 3.38 -2.95
N ALA A 77 -5.96 4.11 -1.88
CA ALA A 77 -6.09 5.55 -1.92
C ALA A 77 -4.80 6.23 -2.41
N VAL A 78 -3.64 5.80 -1.92
CA VAL A 78 -2.32 6.33 -2.33
C VAL A 78 -2.00 5.98 -3.79
N LEU A 79 -2.29 4.75 -4.21
CA LEU A 79 -2.07 4.29 -5.59
C LEU A 79 -2.88 5.12 -6.59
N ARG A 80 -4.11 5.47 -6.22
CA ARG A 80 -5.02 6.31 -7.00
C ARG A 80 -4.72 7.81 -6.88
N ASN A 81 -3.80 8.20 -5.99
CA ASN A 81 -3.54 9.58 -5.60
C ASN A 81 -4.81 10.30 -5.10
N ASP A 82 -5.67 9.58 -4.39
CA ASP A 82 -6.93 10.09 -3.86
C ASP A 82 -6.70 10.65 -2.45
N TYR A 83 -6.39 11.94 -2.39
CA TYR A 83 -5.99 12.62 -1.15
C TYR A 83 -7.11 12.60 -0.10
N GLU A 84 -8.35 12.84 -0.51
CA GLU A 84 -9.49 12.94 0.42
C GLU A 84 -9.75 11.60 1.12
N ILE A 85 -9.71 10.50 0.37
CA ILE A 85 -9.85 9.15 0.92
C ILE A 85 -8.65 8.82 1.81
N ALA A 86 -7.41 9.11 1.36
CA ALA A 86 -6.22 8.82 2.14
C ALA A 86 -6.21 9.57 3.49
N GLU A 87 -6.55 10.86 3.48
CA GLU A 87 -6.63 11.67 4.69
C GLU A 87 -7.72 11.16 5.63
N TYR A 88 -8.89 10.80 5.11
CA TYR A 88 -9.96 10.22 5.91
C TYR A 88 -9.55 8.89 6.55
N LEU A 89 -8.90 8.00 5.81
CA LEU A 89 -8.41 6.72 6.35
C LEU A 89 -7.38 6.94 7.46
N LEU A 90 -6.42 7.85 7.26
CA LEU A 90 -5.38 8.20 8.25
C LEU A 90 -5.98 8.81 9.52
N LEU A 91 -6.96 9.73 9.37
CA LEU A 91 -7.71 10.30 10.50
C LEU A 91 -8.41 9.23 11.35
N ASN A 92 -8.81 8.12 10.72
CA ASN A 92 -9.49 7.01 11.36
C ASN A 92 -8.56 5.84 11.72
N GLY A 93 -7.25 6.10 11.82
CA GLY A 93 -6.29 5.15 12.40
C GLY A 93 -5.65 4.19 11.39
N ALA A 94 -5.73 4.48 10.08
CA ALA A 94 -4.92 3.76 9.11
C ALA A 94 -3.42 3.96 9.42
N ASP A 95 -2.66 2.86 9.46
CA ASP A 95 -1.23 2.88 9.74
C ASP A 95 -0.43 3.04 8.42
N ALA A 96 0.24 4.18 8.30
CA ALA A 96 1.07 4.52 7.15
C ALA A 96 2.37 3.70 7.05
N ASN A 97 2.72 2.94 8.09
CA ASN A 97 3.95 2.16 8.19
C ASN A 97 3.76 0.66 7.91
N LEU A 98 2.54 0.21 7.60
CA LEU A 98 2.31 -1.18 7.26
C LEU A 98 3.12 -1.58 6.02
N HIS A 99 3.86 -2.68 6.18
CA HIS A 99 4.52 -3.33 5.07
C HIS A 99 3.50 -4.02 4.18
N ILE A 100 3.50 -3.64 2.92
CA ILE A 100 2.63 -4.15 1.86
C ILE A 100 3.45 -5.05 0.92
N ILE A 101 3.47 -4.75 -0.38
CA ILE A 101 4.16 -5.54 -1.40
C ILE A 101 5.68 -5.39 -1.25
N HIS A 102 6.42 -6.51 -1.17
CA HIS A 102 7.89 -6.53 -1.09
C HIS A 102 8.49 -5.66 0.03
N GLY A 103 7.85 -5.64 1.21
CA GLY A 103 8.31 -4.83 2.35
C GLY A 103 8.13 -3.32 2.15
N THR A 104 7.54 -2.88 1.05
CA THR A 104 7.29 -1.45 0.82
C THR A 104 6.22 -0.92 1.76
N THR A 105 6.17 0.38 1.96
CA THR A 105 5.07 1.10 2.64
C THR A 105 4.37 2.02 1.66
N VAL A 106 3.23 2.59 2.04
CA VAL A 106 2.54 3.58 1.18
C VAL A 106 3.40 4.81 0.88
N LEU A 107 4.35 5.17 1.74
CA LEU A 107 5.29 6.26 1.47
C LEU A 107 6.26 5.92 0.33
N HIS A 108 6.70 4.67 0.21
CA HIS A 108 7.52 4.22 -0.93
C HIS A 108 6.78 4.42 -2.26
N TRP A 109 5.48 4.13 -2.29
CA TRP A 109 4.65 4.30 -3.49
C TRP A 109 4.42 5.77 -3.82
N ALA A 110 4.07 6.59 -2.82
CA ALA A 110 3.93 8.04 -3.01
C ALA A 110 5.24 8.67 -3.53
N ALA A 111 6.39 8.23 -3.01
CA ALA A 111 7.72 8.66 -3.44
C ALA A 111 8.04 8.23 -4.87
N THR A 112 7.75 6.97 -5.23
CA THR A 112 7.92 6.43 -6.59
C THR A 112 7.14 7.24 -7.63
N LYS A 113 5.93 7.69 -7.28
CA LYS A 113 5.09 8.56 -8.13
C LYS A 113 5.47 10.04 -8.05
N GLY A 114 6.30 10.44 -7.08
CA GLY A 114 6.61 11.84 -6.73
C GLY A 114 5.38 12.68 -6.37
N ASN A 115 4.36 12.06 -5.77
CA ASN A 115 3.13 12.75 -5.39
C ASN A 115 3.38 13.61 -4.13
N ILE A 116 3.86 14.83 -4.32
CA ILE A 116 4.27 15.74 -3.23
C ILE A 116 3.22 15.90 -2.14
N GLN A 117 1.95 16.10 -2.51
CA GLN A 117 0.87 16.28 -1.54
C GLN A 117 0.62 15.01 -0.72
N MET A 118 0.67 13.84 -1.37
CA MET A 118 0.52 12.56 -0.69
C MET A 118 1.71 12.26 0.24
N ILE A 119 2.94 12.60 -0.18
CA ILE A 119 4.13 12.50 0.67
C ILE A 119 3.97 13.35 1.93
N LYS A 120 3.56 14.63 1.79
CA LYS A 120 3.31 15.53 2.92
C LYS A 120 2.25 14.97 3.87
N LEU A 121 1.14 14.48 3.31
CA LEU A 121 0.07 13.87 4.09
C LEU A 121 0.60 12.70 4.92
N LEU A 122 1.24 11.72 4.28
CA LEU A 122 1.75 10.53 4.96
C LEU A 122 2.77 10.87 6.06
N LEU A 123 3.67 11.83 5.81
CA LEU A 123 4.65 12.29 6.79
C LEU A 123 3.99 13.01 7.98
N ASN A 124 2.93 13.79 7.74
CA ASN A 124 2.15 14.41 8.83
C ASN A 124 1.54 13.35 9.75
N TYR A 125 1.13 12.20 9.20
CA TYR A 125 0.66 11.03 9.93
C TYR A 125 1.78 10.03 10.30
N LYS A 126 3.01 10.53 10.48
CA LYS A 126 4.14 9.79 11.06
C LYS A 126 4.57 8.56 10.26
N ALA A 127 4.41 8.58 8.94
CA ALA A 127 5.08 7.61 8.08
C ALA A 127 6.61 7.72 8.26
N ASN A 128 7.27 6.57 8.40
CA ASN A 128 8.71 6.47 8.57
C ASN A 128 9.41 6.79 7.24
N VAL A 129 10.02 7.97 7.19
CA VAL A 129 10.73 8.48 6.01
C VAL A 129 11.96 7.63 5.62
N ASN A 130 12.50 6.85 6.57
CA ASN A 130 13.69 6.01 6.39
C ASN A 130 13.38 4.51 6.38
N GLU A 131 12.10 4.13 6.29
CA GLU A 131 11.72 2.72 6.19
C GLU A 131 12.39 2.06 4.99
N LYS A 132 12.77 0.79 5.12
CA LYS A 132 13.43 0.04 4.06
C LYS A 132 12.53 -1.08 3.57
N ASP A 133 12.43 -1.20 2.25
CA ASP A 133 11.79 -2.35 1.62
C ASP A 133 12.67 -3.61 1.68
N ASP A 134 12.18 -4.74 1.13
CA ASP A 134 12.90 -6.03 1.15
C ASP A 134 14.26 -5.99 0.42
N LYS A 135 14.49 -4.98 -0.42
CA LYS A 135 15.77 -4.74 -1.12
C LYS A 135 16.64 -3.71 -0.41
N GLY A 136 16.24 -3.27 0.79
CA GLY A 136 16.93 -2.25 1.58
C GLY A 136 16.73 -0.83 1.05
N ARG A 137 15.82 -0.59 0.10
CA ARG A 137 15.63 0.71 -0.53
C ARG A 137 14.72 1.57 0.32
N THR A 138 15.04 2.86 0.44
CA THR A 138 14.21 3.84 1.15
C THR A 138 13.27 4.59 0.19
N PRO A 139 12.24 5.29 0.69
CA PRO A 139 11.42 6.17 -0.14
C PRO A 139 12.24 7.19 -0.94
N LEU A 140 13.31 7.76 -0.36
CA LEU A 140 14.20 8.69 -1.04
C LEU A 140 14.87 8.05 -2.27
N MET A 141 15.43 6.84 -2.13
CA MET A 141 16.06 6.13 -3.24
C MET A 141 15.06 5.88 -4.39
N LEU A 142 13.82 5.50 -4.06
CA LEU A 142 12.78 5.25 -5.07
C LEU A 142 12.31 6.54 -5.75
N ALA A 143 12.18 7.66 -5.02
CA ALA A 143 11.87 8.97 -5.60
C ALA A 143 12.92 9.40 -6.63
N CYS A 144 14.20 9.21 -6.30
CA CYS A 144 15.33 9.50 -7.19
C CYS A 144 15.34 8.62 -8.45
N PHE A 145 14.98 7.35 -8.33
CA PHE A 145 15.04 6.40 -9.45
C PHE A 145 13.87 6.51 -10.43
N TYR A 146 12.64 6.72 -9.95
CA TYR A 146 11.46 6.56 -10.81
C TYR A 146 10.93 7.87 -11.41
N ASN A 147 11.09 9.00 -10.71
CA ASN A 147 10.51 10.26 -11.15
C ASN A 147 11.53 11.39 -11.34
N PHE A 148 12.75 11.25 -10.81
CA PHE A 148 13.70 12.37 -10.71
C PHE A 148 13.08 13.64 -10.13
N SER A 149 12.01 13.50 -9.34
CA SER A 149 11.36 14.66 -8.76
C SER A 149 12.30 15.18 -7.69
N THR A 150 13.06 16.21 -8.06
CA THR A 150 13.90 16.97 -7.13
C THR A 150 13.04 17.41 -5.96
N ASP A 151 11.81 17.87 -6.22
CA ASP A 151 10.88 18.31 -5.19
C ASP A 151 10.50 17.19 -4.20
N ALA A 152 10.29 15.95 -4.68
CA ALA A 152 9.96 14.83 -3.80
C ALA A 152 11.18 14.40 -2.97
N ALA A 153 12.35 14.34 -3.60
CA ALA A 153 13.60 14.05 -2.91
C ALA A 153 13.94 15.12 -1.87
N ASP A 154 13.83 16.39 -2.24
CA ASP A 154 14.05 17.55 -1.38
C ASP A 154 13.07 17.54 -0.21
N LEU A 155 11.78 17.28 -0.46
CA LEU A 155 10.78 17.16 0.59
C LEU A 155 11.12 16.02 1.57
N LEU A 156 11.50 14.84 1.07
CA LEU A 156 11.88 13.71 1.91
C LEU A 156 13.13 14.03 2.74
N MET A 157 14.15 14.65 2.14
CA MET A 157 15.36 15.10 2.85
C MET A 157 15.05 16.15 3.93
N LEU A 158 14.23 17.15 3.60
CA LEU A 158 13.74 18.15 4.57
C LEU A 158 12.96 17.51 5.72
N SER A 159 12.33 16.37 5.46
CA SER A 159 11.55 15.61 6.44
C SER A 159 12.38 14.56 7.19
N GLY A 160 13.71 14.58 7.05
CA GLY A 160 14.63 13.72 7.81
C GLY A 160 15.04 12.43 7.10
N ALA A 161 14.84 12.31 5.78
CA ALA A 161 15.40 11.19 5.02
C ALA A 161 16.94 11.22 5.09
N SER A 162 17.53 10.08 5.45
CA SER A 162 18.98 9.89 5.50
C SER A 162 19.53 9.66 4.09
N SER A 163 20.39 10.56 3.65
CA SER A 163 21.15 10.43 2.39
C SER A 163 22.28 9.39 2.47
N LYS A 164 22.53 8.82 3.66
CA LYS A 164 23.60 7.86 3.91
C LYS A 164 23.13 6.41 3.86
N GLU A 165 21.82 6.18 3.79
CA GLU A 165 21.31 4.82 3.69
C GLU A 165 21.81 4.16 2.42
N LYS A 166 22.04 2.85 2.53
CA LYS A 166 22.40 1.99 1.42
C LYS A 166 21.40 0.84 1.32
N ASP A 167 21.10 0.47 0.08
CA ASP A 167 20.31 -0.70 -0.23
C ASP A 167 21.10 -1.99 0.03
N ALA A 168 20.47 -3.16 -0.21
CA ALA A 168 21.10 -4.46 0.00
C ALA A 168 22.34 -4.71 -0.90
N LEU A 169 22.50 -3.94 -1.98
CA LEU A 169 23.66 -4.00 -2.88
C LEU A 169 24.75 -2.97 -2.53
N GLY A 170 24.53 -2.16 -1.50
CA GLY A 170 25.45 -1.11 -1.07
C GLY A 170 25.31 0.21 -1.84
N ASN A 171 24.26 0.38 -2.64
CA ASN A 171 24.00 1.60 -3.40
C ASN A 171 23.26 2.62 -2.54
N ASP A 172 23.66 3.88 -2.62
CA ASP A 172 22.99 5.02 -2.01
C ASP A 172 22.02 5.71 -2.99
N PHE A 173 21.36 6.77 -2.54
CA PHE A 173 20.43 7.52 -3.39
C PHE A 173 21.11 8.19 -4.61
N GLU A 174 22.38 8.58 -4.52
CA GLU A 174 23.12 9.17 -5.64
C GLU A 174 23.29 8.17 -6.78
N PHE A 175 23.58 6.91 -6.46
CA PHE A 175 23.60 5.83 -7.46
C PHE A 175 22.28 5.72 -8.22
N TYR A 176 21.14 5.84 -7.53
CA TYR A 176 19.82 5.80 -8.16
C TYR A 176 19.58 7.01 -9.07
N ILE A 177 20.02 8.22 -8.70
CA ILE A 177 19.98 9.41 -9.57
C ILE A 177 20.78 9.16 -10.86
N GLN A 178 22.01 8.67 -10.74
CA GLN A 178 22.90 8.47 -11.88
C GLN A 178 22.39 7.41 -12.87
N ASN A 179 21.84 6.30 -12.38
CA ASN A 179 21.28 5.26 -13.23
C ASN A 179 19.99 5.70 -13.91
N SER A 180 19.19 6.49 -13.21
CA SER A 180 17.99 7.04 -13.79
C SER A 180 18.34 7.93 -14.98
N LEU A 181 19.33 8.85 -14.86
CA LEU A 181 19.76 9.75 -15.95
C LEU A 181 20.15 9.00 -17.22
N LYS A 182 20.79 7.84 -17.07
CA LYS A 182 21.17 6.98 -18.20
C LYS A 182 19.97 6.40 -18.93
N LYS A 183 18.88 6.09 -18.22
CA LYS A 183 17.65 5.51 -18.78
C LYS A 183 16.85 6.53 -19.61
N ASN A 184 16.90 7.81 -19.25
CA ASN A 184 16.19 8.87 -19.99
C ASN A 184 16.94 9.37 -21.24
N ASN A 185 18.23 9.06 -21.36
CA ASN A 185 19.07 9.45 -22.49
C ASN A 185 19.23 8.33 -23.54
N GLN A 186 18.42 7.27 -23.45
CA GLN A 186 18.32 6.17 -24.41
C GLN A 186 16.90 6.13 -24.97
#